data_AF-A0A2M7VCG9-F1
#
_entry.id   AF-A0A2M7VCG9-F1
#
_cell.length_a   1.000
_cell.length_b   1.000
_cell.length_c   1.000
_cell.angle_alpha   90.00
_cell.angle_beta   90.00
_cell.angle_gamma   90.00
#
_symmetry.space_group_name_H-M   'P 1'
#
loop_
_entity.id
_entity.type
_entity.pdbx_description
1 polymer ?
#
loop_
_entity_poly.entity_id
_entity_poly.type
_entity_poly.pdbx_seq_one_letter_code
_entity_poly.pdbx_strand_id
1 'polypeptide(L)' 'IYVKKAVNWALRQIGKSRNKNLYKLALKTANEIKKMDSKSAKWIASDALRELLSENIVKRINKK' A
#
# COMPACT_ATOMS: atom_id res chain seq x y z
N ILE A 1 14.62 4.49 -11.50
CA ILE A 1 14.26 5.02 -10.15
C ILE A 1 12.85 5.62 -10.08
N TYR A 2 12.40 6.34 -11.11
CA TYR A 2 11.13 7.07 -11.12
C TYR A 2 9.88 6.19 -11.08
N VAL A 3 9.81 5.15 -11.91
CA VAL A 3 8.62 4.29 -12.04
C VAL A 3 8.29 3.57 -10.73
N LYS A 4 9.25 2.92 -10.07
CA LYS A 4 8.99 2.23 -8.80
C LYS A 4 8.48 3.15 -7.69
N LYS A 5 8.94 4.41 -7.66
CA LYS A 5 8.47 5.42 -6.70
C LYS A 5 7.05 5.86 -7.03
N ALA A 6 6.75 6.12 -8.31
CA ALA A 6 5.41 6.47 -8.76
C ALA A 6 4.39 5.36 -8.44
N VAL A 7 4.75 4.09 -8.70
CA VAL A 7 3.91 2.93 -8.36
C VAL A 7 3.68 2.83 -6.85
N ASN A 8 4.72 2.98 -6.03
CA ASN A 8 4.59 3.00 -4.57
C ASN A 8 3.64 4.12 -4.10
N TRP A 9 3.80 5.33 -4.63
CA TRP A 9 2.95 6.46 -4.26
C TRP A 9 1.50 6.24 -4.67
N ALA A 10 1.25 5.76 -5.89
CA ALA A 10 -0.10 5.44 -6.36
C ALA A 10 -0.78 4.40 -5.45
N LEU A 11 -0.10 3.30 -5.13
CA LEU A 11 -0.61 2.24 -4.26
C LEU A 11 -0.95 2.78 -2.86
N ARG A 12 -0.09 3.64 -2.30
CA ARG A 12 -0.33 4.29 -1.00
C ARG A 12 -1.52 5.24 -1.05
N GLN A 13 -1.68 6.04 -2.11
CA GLN A 13 -2.81 6.98 -2.20
C GLN A 13 -4.15 6.26 -2.32
N ILE A 14 -4.21 5.19 -3.13
CA ILE A 14 -5.40 4.34 -3.23
C ILE A 14 -5.76 3.75 -1.87
N GLY A 15 -4.78 3.15 -1.17
CA GLY A 15 -5.03 2.54 0.14
C GLY A 15 -5.37 3.55 1.24
N LYS A 16 -4.78 4.75 1.23
CA LYS A 16 -5.07 5.79 2.22
C LYS A 16 -6.46 6.41 2.06
N SER A 17 -7.13 6.25 0.92
CA SER A 17 -8.46 6.82 0.68
C SER A 17 -9.44 6.39 1.78
N ARG A 18 -10.41 7.23 2.16
CA ARG A 18 -11.40 6.94 3.25
C ARG A 18 -12.41 5.82 2.92
N ASN A 19 -12.08 4.97 1.96
CA ASN A 19 -12.88 3.84 1.53
C ASN A 19 -12.27 2.54 2.07
N LYS A 20 -12.98 1.90 3.01
CA LYS A 20 -12.56 0.63 3.64
C LYS A 20 -12.33 -0.48 2.60
N ASN A 21 -13.07 -0.51 1.49
CA ASN A 21 -12.89 -1.50 0.43
C ASN A 21 -11.59 -1.27 -0.35
N LEU A 22 -11.29 -0.02 -0.72
CA LEU A 22 -10.04 0.31 -1.41
C LEU A 22 -8.81 0.06 -0.51
N TYR A 23 -8.92 0.31 0.79
CA TYR A 23 -7.88 -0.03 1.75
C TYR A 23 -7.58 -1.54 1.74
N LYS A 24 -8.62 -2.38 1.84
CA LYS A 24 -8.47 -3.85 1.78
C LYS A 24 -7.86 -4.31 0.46
N LEU A 25 -8.33 -3.76 -0.67
CA LEU A 25 -7.79 -4.08 -2.00
C LEU A 25 -6.31 -3.67 -2.12
N ALA A 26 -5.95 -2.47 -1.67
CA ALA A 26 -4.57 -2.00 -1.69
C ALA A 26 -3.64 -2.89 -0.84
N LEU A 27 -4.09 -3.33 0.35
CA LEU A 27 -3.34 -4.30 1.16
C LEU A 27 -3.19 -5.65 0.46
N LYS A 28 -4.25 -6.16 -0.18
CA LYS A 28 -4.18 -7.40 -0.95
C LYS A 28 -3.17 -7.29 -2.10
N THR A 29 -3.29 -6.24 -2.91
CA THR A 29 -2.37 -5.97 -4.02
C THR A 29 -0.93 -5.80 -3.54
N ALA A 30 -0.70 -5.09 -2.43
CA ALA A 30 0.65 -4.95 -1.87
C ALA A 30 1.24 -6.31 -1.46
N ASN A 31 0.43 -7.20 -0.87
CA ASN A 31 0.88 -8.56 -0.53
C ASN A 31 1.15 -9.43 -1.76
N GLU A 32 0.36 -9.31 -2.82
CA GLU A 32 0.60 -10.00 -4.09
C GLU A 32 1.91 -9.53 -4.74
N ILE A 33 2.14 -8.21 -4.80
CA ILE A 33 3.39 -7.62 -5.30
C ILE A 33 4.60 -8.12 -4.47
N LYS A 34 4.44 -8.30 -3.16
CA LYS A 34 5.51 -8.81 -2.29
C LYS A 34 5.99 -10.21 -2.67
N LYS A 35 5.10 -11.04 -3.23
CA LYS A 35 5.41 -12.43 -3.66
C LYS A 35 6.18 -12.50 -4.97
N MET A 36 6.21 -11.42 -5.74
CA MET A 36 6.95 -11.38 -7.01
C MET A 36 8.46 -11.46 -6.75
N ASP A 37 9.18 -12.21 -7.59
CA ASP A 37 10.63 -12.30 -7.48
C ASP A 37 11.35 -11.13 -8.15
N SER A 38 11.13 -9.93 -7.61
CA SER A 38 11.81 -8.71 -8.03
C SER A 38 12.15 -7.86 -6.82
N LYS A 39 13.41 -7.42 -6.75
CA LYS A 39 13.89 -6.53 -5.68
C LYS A 39 13.07 -5.23 -5.64
N SER A 40 12.67 -4.72 -6.81
CA SER A 40 11.83 -3.52 -6.90
C SER A 40 10.41 -3.79 -6.39
N ALA A 41 9.79 -4.92 -6.75
CA ALA A 41 8.47 -5.29 -6.29
C ALA A 41 8.43 -5.46 -4.76
N LYS A 42 9.39 -6.22 -4.21
CA LYS A 42 9.56 -6.41 -2.75
C LYS A 42 9.72 -5.07 -2.02
N TRP A 43 10.46 -4.11 -2.59
CA TRP A 43 10.60 -2.77 -2.02
C TRP A 43 9.31 -1.95 -2.06
N ILE A 44 8.61 -1.92 -3.20
CA ILE A 44 7.33 -1.20 -3.37
C ILE A 44 6.30 -1.73 -2.36
N ALA A 45 6.14 -3.04 -2.29
CA ALA A 45 5.19 -3.71 -1.40
C ALA A 45 5.50 -3.45 0.06
N SER A 46 6.75 -3.61 0.48
CA SER A 46 7.13 -3.47 1.89
C SER A 46 6.94 -2.04 2.40
N ASP A 47 7.30 -1.04 1.60
CA ASP A 47 7.10 0.36 1.99
C ASP A 47 5.62 0.77 1.98
N ALA A 48 4.83 0.30 0.99
CA ALA A 48 3.40 0.53 0.96
C ALA A 48 2.66 -0.12 2.15
N LEU A 49 3.00 -1.37 2.49
CA LEU A 49 2.43 -2.08 3.64
C LEU A 49 2.77 -1.36 4.95
N ARG A 50 4.03 -0.92 5.13
CA ARG A 50 4.46 -0.18 6.33
C ARG A 50 3.63 1.09 6.54
N GLU A 51 3.37 1.85 5.49
CA GLU A 51 2.53 3.05 5.58
C GLU A 51 1.06 2.70 5.88
N LEU A 52 0.47 1.77 5.10
CA LEU A 52 -0.96 1.46 5.20
C LEU A 52 -1.32 0.80 6.54
N LEU A 53 -0.38 0.09 7.17
CA LEU A 53 -0.55 -0.52 8.48
C LEU A 53 -0.21 0.42 9.64
N SER A 54 0.27 1.64 9.37
CA SER A 54 0.53 2.61 10.43
C SER A 54 -0.73 2.94 11.20
N GLU A 55 -0.59 3.12 12.53
CA GLU A 55 -1.72 3.37 13.42
C GLU A 55 -2.57 4.56 12.98
N ASN A 56 -1.94 5.63 12.50
CA ASN A 56 -2.62 6.83 12.04
C ASN A 56 -3.55 6.55 10.86
N ILE A 57 -3.09 5.74 9.89
CA ILE A 57 -3.91 5.36 8.74
C ILE A 57 -5.02 4.39 9.16
N VAL A 58 -4.70 3.37 9.95
CA VAL A 58 -5.69 2.38 10.44
C VAL A 58 -6.80 3.08 11.24
N LYS A 59 -6.45 3.94 12.19
CA LYS A 59 -7.41 4.77 12.96
C LYS A 59 -8.27 5.62 12.03
N ARG A 60 -7.66 6.27 11.02
CA ARG A 60 -8.40 7.10 10.05
C ARG A 60 -9.39 6.30 9.19
N ILE A 61 -9.03 5.09 8.78
CA ILE A 61 -9.91 4.20 8.00
C ILE A 61 -11.05 3.63 8.87
N ASN A 62 -10.78 3.37 10.14
CA ASN A 62 -11.73 2.82 11.10
C ASN A 62 -12.62 3.85 11.81
N LYS A 63 -12.33 5.15 11.72
CA LYS A 63 -13.13 6.24 12.33
C LYS A 63 -14.49 6.48 11.64
N LYS A 64 -15.11 5.43 11.12
CA LYS A 64 -16.41 5.43 10.44
C LYS A 64 -17.29 4.38 11.10
#